data_AF-V4SH79-F1
#
_entry.id   AF-V4SH79-F1
#
_cell.length_a   1.000
_cell.length_b   1.000
_cell.length_c   1.000
_cell.angle_alpha   90.00
_cell.angle_beta   90.00
_cell.angle_gamma   90.00
#
_symmetry.space_group_name_H-M   'P 1'
#
loop_
_entity.id
_entity.type
_entity.pdbx_description
1 polymer ?
#
loop_
_entity_poly.entity_id
_entity_poly.type
_entity_poly.pdbx_seq_one_letter_code
_entity_poly.pdbx_strand_id
1 'polypeptide(L)'
;MTALVTGGTKGLGHVVVEEFGVLGGIVHTCARNEAELNECLREWKTKGFKVTGSVCDASSRAEREKLMKQVSSLFNGKRNILEIKRRTPMARIAEPKEVSSLAAFLCMTAASYITGQTICVDGEFAVNGFFFPIT
;
A
#
# COMPACT_ATOMS: atom_id res chain seq x y z
N MET A 1 -8.84 -9.98 -2.59
CA MET A 1 -7.69 -9.05 -2.71
C MET A 1 -7.47 -8.38 -1.35
N THR A 2 -6.23 -8.21 -0.90
CA THR A 2 -5.89 -7.58 0.41
C THR A 2 -5.01 -6.35 0.23
N ALA A 3 -5.30 -5.27 0.94
CA ALA A 3 -4.57 -4.00 0.85
C ALA A 3 -4.34 -3.35 2.22
N LEU A 4 -3.19 -2.70 2.38
CA LEU A 4 -2.90 -1.79 3.50
C LEU A 4 -2.92 -0.36 2.96
N VAL A 5 -3.76 0.50 3.52
CA VAL A 5 -3.84 1.92 3.15
C VAL A 5 -3.42 2.78 4.35
N THR A 6 -2.28 3.44 4.27
CA THR A 6 -1.87 4.40 5.29
C THR A 6 -2.58 5.73 5.06
N GLY A 7 -3.30 6.25 6.06
CA GLY A 7 -4.04 7.51 5.96
C GLY A 7 -5.41 7.39 5.28
N GLY A 8 -6.06 6.22 5.34
CA GLY A 8 -7.31 5.97 4.62
C GLY A 8 -8.56 6.68 5.17
N THR A 9 -8.45 7.49 6.22
CA THR A 9 -9.62 8.16 6.82
C THR A 9 -10.08 9.38 6.02
N LYS A 10 -9.20 10.01 5.22
CA LYS A 10 -9.49 11.26 4.50
C LYS A 10 -8.83 11.31 3.12
N GLY A 11 -9.29 12.23 2.29
CA GLY A 11 -8.69 12.54 0.98
C GLY A 11 -8.60 11.32 0.07
N LEU A 12 -7.50 11.22 -0.67
CA LEU A 12 -7.27 10.12 -1.62
C LEU A 12 -7.27 8.74 -0.95
N GLY A 13 -6.74 8.64 0.27
CA GLY A 13 -6.72 7.37 1.00
C GLY A 13 -8.13 6.83 1.26
N HIS A 14 -9.10 7.72 1.54
CA HIS A 14 -10.49 7.33 1.74
C HIS A 14 -11.11 6.74 0.47
N VAL A 15 -10.95 7.44 -0.66
CA VAL A 15 -11.45 6.98 -1.96
C VAL A 15 -10.86 5.63 -2.33
N VAL A 16 -9.56 5.42 -2.07
CA VAL A 16 -8.91 4.12 -2.31
C VAL A 16 -9.50 3.02 -1.43
N VAL A 17 -9.76 3.27 -0.15
CA VAL A 17 -10.40 2.27 0.73
C VAL A 17 -11.80 1.91 0.21
N GLU A 18 -12.57 2.89 -0.23
CA GLU A 18 -13.91 2.66 -0.79
C GLU A 18 -13.87 1.86 -2.08
N GLU A 19 -13.00 2.22 -3.02
CA GLU A 19 -12.86 1.52 -4.29
C GLU A 19 -12.46 0.06 -4.08
N PHE A 20 -11.49 -0.20 -3.20
CA PHE A 20 -11.15 -1.56 -2.81
C PHE A 20 -12.32 -2.28 -2.13
N GLY A 21 -13.13 -1.57 -1.34
CA GLY A 21 -14.34 -2.09 -0.70
C GLY A 21 -15.39 -2.55 -1.72
N VAL A 22 -15.66 -1.72 -2.74
CA VAL A 22 -16.58 -2.02 -3.85
C VAL A 22 -16.15 -3.28 -4.61
N LEU A 23 -14.84 -3.44 -4.82
CA LEU A 23 -14.24 -4.63 -5.45
C LEU A 23 -14.23 -5.89 -4.55
N GLY A 24 -14.84 -5.83 -3.36
CA GLY A 24 -14.86 -6.94 -2.40
C GLY A 24 -13.51 -7.22 -1.74
N GLY A 25 -12.60 -6.24 -1.78
CA GLY A 25 -11.30 -6.29 -1.13
C GLY A 25 -11.40 -6.29 0.39
N ILE A 26 -10.37 -6.86 1.03
CA ILE A 26 -10.17 -6.77 2.48
C ILE A 26 -9.09 -5.71 2.70
N VAL A 27 -9.44 -4.64 3.38
CA VAL A 27 -8.57 -3.48 3.57
C VAL A 27 -8.22 -3.33 5.05
N HIS A 28 -6.95 -3.04 5.34
CA HIS A 28 -6.53 -2.52 6.62
C HIS A 28 -6.09 -1.08 6.43
N THR A 29 -6.63 -0.14 7.21
CA THR A 29 -6.23 1.26 7.17
C THR A 29 -5.59 1.69 8.49
N CYS A 30 -4.73 2.69 8.44
CA CYS A 30 -4.22 3.30 9.66
C CYS A 30 -4.31 4.83 9.63
N ALA A 31 -4.52 5.43 10.79
CA ALA A 31 -4.57 6.88 10.95
C ALA A 31 -4.08 7.29 12.35
N ARG A 32 -3.77 8.57 12.51
CA ARG A 32 -3.33 9.13 13.80
C ARG A 32 -4.49 9.43 14.74
N ASN A 33 -5.65 9.78 14.20
CA ASN A 33 -6.83 10.15 14.97
C ASN A 33 -7.77 8.94 15.09
N GLU A 34 -7.92 8.44 16.31
CA GLU A 34 -8.77 7.29 16.63
C GLU A 34 -10.26 7.57 16.39
N ALA A 35 -10.74 8.77 16.71
CA ALA A 35 -12.15 9.12 16.59
C ALA A 35 -12.58 9.11 15.11
N GLU A 36 -11.80 9.75 14.24
CA GLU A 36 -12.03 9.76 12.80
C GLU A 36 -11.91 8.36 12.19
N LEU A 37 -10.94 7.56 12.64
CA LEU A 37 -10.79 6.19 12.19
C LEU A 37 -12.02 5.34 12.50
N ASN A 38 -12.52 5.42 13.74
CA ASN A 38 -13.69 4.68 14.18
C ASN A 38 -14.97 5.12 13.45
N GLU A 39 -15.07 6.41 13.12
CA GLU A 39 -16.16 6.93 12.30
C GLU A 39 -16.16 6.30 10.90
N CYS A 40 -15.04 6.35 10.18
CA CYS A 40 -14.93 5.74 8.84
C CYS A 40 -15.16 4.21 8.89
N LEU A 41 -14.66 3.52 9.91
CA LEU A 41 -14.87 2.07 10.05
C LEU A 41 -16.35 1.71 10.22
N ARG A 42 -17.13 2.52 10.95
CA ARG A 42 -18.59 2.32 11.05
C ARG A 42 -19.26 2.54 9.71
N GLU A 43 -18.88 3.59 8.98
CA GLU A 43 -19.42 3.89 7.66
C GLU A 43 -19.13 2.78 6.64
N TRP A 44 -17.89 2.29 6.55
CA TRP A 44 -17.57 1.20 5.63
C TRP A 44 -18.25 -0.11 6.03
N LYS A 45 -18.49 -0.32 7.34
CA LYS A 45 -19.24 -1.48 7.82
C LYS A 45 -20.71 -1.43 7.40
N THR A 46 -21.37 -0.26 7.39
CA THR A 46 -22.75 -0.13 6.90
C THR A 46 -22.84 -0.35 5.39
N LYS A 47 -21.77 -0.02 4.64
CA LYS A 47 -21.62 -0.32 3.21
C LYS A 47 -21.28 -1.81 2.93
N GLY A 48 -21.06 -2.62 3.97
CA GLY A 48 -20.72 -4.04 3.83
C GLY A 48 -19.25 -4.31 3.47
N PHE A 49 -18.38 -3.30 3.54
CA PHE A 49 -16.97 -3.45 3.20
C PHE A 49 -16.19 -4.14 4.32
N LYS A 50 -15.19 -4.94 3.94
CA LYS A 50 -14.30 -5.66 4.87
C LYS A 50 -13.10 -4.79 5.22
N VAL A 51 -13.34 -3.71 5.96
CA VAL A 51 -12.30 -2.77 6.38
C VAL A 51 -12.00 -2.93 7.87
N THR A 52 -10.72 -3.03 8.20
CA THR A 52 -10.21 -2.98 9.57
C THR A 52 -9.26 -1.79 9.70
N GLY A 53 -9.00 -1.33 10.91
CA GLY A 53 -8.00 -0.28 11.08
C GLY A 53 -7.33 -0.23 12.44
N SER A 54 -6.21 0.48 12.50
CA SER A 54 -5.43 0.69 13.72
C SER A 54 -4.90 2.11 13.79
N VAL A 55 -4.77 2.63 15.02
CA VAL A 55 -4.10 3.90 15.24
C VAL A 55 -2.60 3.71 15.05
N CYS A 56 -2.02 4.52 14.17
CA CYS A 56 -0.59 4.51 13.88
C CYS A 56 -0.15 5.86 13.34
N ASP A 57 0.92 6.40 13.92
CA ASP A 57 1.73 7.42 13.28
C ASP A 57 2.74 6.77 12.33
N ALA A 58 2.46 6.87 11.02
CA ALA A 58 3.35 6.36 9.98
C ALA A 58 4.72 7.07 9.94
N SER A 59 4.88 8.25 10.57
CA SER A 59 6.18 8.91 10.69
C SER A 59 7.10 8.22 11.72
N SER A 60 6.51 7.54 12.72
CA SER A 60 7.22 6.82 13.77
C SER A 60 7.65 5.42 13.32
N ARG A 61 8.96 5.15 13.35
CA ARG A 61 9.51 3.84 12.98
C ARG A 61 8.96 2.71 13.84
N ALA A 62 8.88 2.92 15.16
CA ALA A 62 8.38 1.91 16.10
C ALA A 62 6.91 1.57 15.82
N GLU A 63 6.10 2.58 15.49
CA GLU A 63 4.69 2.36 15.17
C GLU A 63 4.51 1.71 13.80
N ARG A 64 5.32 2.07 12.79
CA ARG A 64 5.35 1.35 11.49
C ARG A 64 5.65 -0.14 11.68
N GLU A 65 6.63 -0.49 12.51
CA GLU A 65 6.97 -1.89 12.79
C GLU A 65 5.83 -2.65 13.49
N LYS A 66 5.13 -1.99 14.43
CA LYS A 66 3.94 -2.53 15.09
C LYS A 66 2.77 -2.73 14.11
N LEU A 67 2.49 -1.74 13.26
CA LEU A 67 1.48 -1.80 12.21
C LEU A 67 1.76 -2.97 11.27
N MET A 68 3.00 -3.13 10.80
CA MET A 68 3.37 -4.22 9.91
C MET A 68 3.21 -5.60 10.56
N LYS A 69 3.51 -5.74 11.86
CA LYS A 69 3.22 -6.97 12.61
C LYS A 69 1.72 -7.26 12.67
N GLN A 70 0.88 -6.26 12.97
CA GLN A 70 -0.58 -6.42 13.03
C GLN A 70 -1.15 -6.81 11.67
N VAL A 71 -0.76 -6.12 10.60
CA VAL A 71 -1.19 -6.38 9.22
C VAL A 71 -0.76 -7.77 8.77
N SER A 72 0.47 -8.18 9.11
CA SER A 72 0.95 -9.53 8.81
C SER A 72 0.10 -10.61 9.48
N SER A 73 -0.28 -10.42 10.76
CA SER A 73 -1.19 -11.34 11.44
C SER A 73 -2.59 -11.35 10.83
N LEU A 74 -3.14 -10.17 10.51
CA LEU A 74 -4.50 -10.01 9.98
C LEU A 74 -4.67 -10.61 8.58
N PHE A 75 -3.68 -10.47 7.72
CA PHE A 75 -3.75 -10.98 6.34
C PHE A 75 -3.17 -12.38 6.18
N ASN A 76 -2.93 -13.11 7.27
CA ASN A 76 -2.18 -14.38 7.24
C ASN A 76 -0.90 -14.23 6.39
N GLY A 77 -0.21 -13.11 6.57
CA GLY A 77 0.96 -12.64 5.85
C GLY A 77 2.21 -13.47 6.13
N LYS A 78 2.11 -14.79 6.05
CA LYS A 78 3.24 -15.62 5.63
C LYS A 78 3.43 -15.46 4.12
N ARG A 79 3.79 -14.26 3.66
CA ARG A 79 4.56 -14.19 2.42
C ARG A 79 5.99 -14.46 2.81
N ASN A 80 6.36 -15.73 2.69
CA ASN A 80 7.71 -16.18 2.91
C ASN A 80 8.63 -15.34 2.00
N ILE A 81 9.75 -14.80 2.51
CA ILE A 81 10.72 -14.08 1.67
C ILE A 81 11.13 -14.96 0.48
N LEU A 82 11.16 -16.29 0.65
CA LEU A 82 11.35 -17.24 -0.44
C LEU A 82 10.24 -17.18 -1.50
N GLU A 83 8.98 -17.00 -1.11
CA GLU A 83 7.86 -16.92 -2.04
C GLU A 83 7.87 -15.61 -2.83
N ILE A 84 8.24 -14.50 -2.19
CA ILE A 84 8.45 -13.21 -2.87
C ILE A 84 9.62 -13.36 -3.85
N LYS A 85 10.77 -13.91 -3.43
CA LYS A 85 11.89 -14.21 -4.34
C LYS A 85 11.49 -15.14 -5.49
N ARG A 86 10.60 -16.11 -5.28
CA ARG A 86 10.11 -17.01 -6.34
C ARG A 86 9.20 -16.30 -7.35
N ARG A 87 8.49 -15.25 -6.92
CA ARG A 87 7.50 -14.53 -7.74
C ARG A 87 8.07 -13.25 -8.37
N THR A 88 9.14 -12.70 -7.81
CA THR A 88 9.92 -11.60 -8.39
C THR A 88 10.90 -12.19 -9.40
N PRO A 89 10.78 -11.90 -10.72
CA PRO A 89 11.70 -12.44 -11.73
C PRO A 89 13.18 -12.16 -11.43
N MET A 90 13.46 -11.00 -10.83
CA MET A 90 14.81 -10.61 -10.39
C MET A 90 15.34 -11.41 -9.18
N ALA A 91 14.53 -12.30 -8.59
CA ALA A 91 14.85 -13.22 -7.50
C ALA A 91 15.45 -12.59 -6.22
N ARG A 92 15.35 -11.27 -6.07
CA ARG A 92 15.85 -10.50 -4.93
C ARG A 92 14.85 -9.44 -4.50
N ILE A 93 14.94 -9.04 -3.25
CA ILE A 93 14.17 -7.91 -2.70
C ILE A 93 14.93 -6.62 -3.00
N ALA A 94 14.22 -5.59 -3.45
CA ALA A 94 14.79 -4.27 -3.64
C ALA A 94 15.18 -3.64 -2.29
N GLU A 95 16.32 -2.97 -2.25
CA GLU A 95 16.72 -2.16 -1.11
C GLU A 95 16.03 -0.78 -1.17
N PRO A 96 15.75 -0.13 -0.02
CA PRO A 96 15.08 1.18 0.00
C PRO A 96 15.78 2.25 -0.86
N LYS A 97 17.12 2.16 -0.93
CA LYS A 97 17.98 3.04 -1.75
C LYS A 97 17.65 2.97 -3.25
N GLU A 98 17.20 1.82 -3.74
CA GLU A 98 16.86 1.61 -5.15
C GLU A 98 15.57 2.35 -5.53
N VAL A 99 14.60 2.45 -4.61
CA VAL A 99 13.38 3.23 -4.81
C VAL A 99 13.66 4.74 -4.67
N SER A 100 14.45 5.13 -3.65
CA SER A 100 14.76 6.55 -3.42
C SER A 100 15.61 7.16 -4.53
N SER A 101 16.46 6.37 -5.19
CA SER A 101 17.30 6.84 -6.30
C SER A 101 16.47 7.24 -7.52
N LEU A 102 15.40 6.49 -7.82
CA LEU A 102 14.47 6.88 -8.89
C LEU A 102 13.75 8.18 -8.54
N ALA A 103 13.25 8.30 -7.30
CA ALA A 103 12.60 9.52 -6.85
C ALA A 103 13.54 10.75 -6.94
N ALA A 104 14.80 10.58 -6.55
CA ALA A 104 15.82 11.62 -6.68
C ALA A 104 16.10 11.99 -8.15
N PHE A 105 16.20 11.01 -9.05
CA PHE A 105 16.38 11.25 -10.49
C PHE A 105 15.21 12.04 -11.09
N LEU A 106 13.96 11.71 -10.73
CA LEU A 106 12.78 12.40 -11.23
C LEU A 106 12.71 13.87 -10.78
N CYS A 107 13.41 14.24 -9.72
CA CYS A 107 13.56 15.63 -9.28
C CYS A 107 14.69 16.40 -9.99
N MET A 108 15.54 15.74 -10.79
CA MET A 108 16.63 16.38 -11.51
C MET A 108 16.16 17.06 -12.80
N THR A 109 16.86 18.11 -13.25
CA THR A 109 16.62 18.76 -14.55
C THR A 109 16.70 17.78 -15.73
N ALA A 110 17.49 16.71 -15.60
CA ALA A 110 17.59 15.64 -16.60
C ALA A 110 16.25 14.90 -16.83
N ALA A 111 15.34 14.89 -15.85
CA ALA A 111 14.01 14.30 -15.96
C ALA A 111 12.93 15.31 -16.35
N SER A 112 13.29 16.56 -16.71
CA SER A 112 12.34 17.67 -16.94
C SER A 112 11.29 17.42 -18.04
N TYR A 113 11.55 16.49 -18.96
CA TYR A 113 10.62 16.13 -20.03
C TYR A 113 9.79 14.86 -19.72
N ILE A 114 10.04 14.20 -18.59
CA ILE A 114 9.31 13.01 -18.16
C ILE A 114 8.05 13.47 -17.45
N THR A 115 6.91 13.43 -18.14
CA THR A 115 5.60 13.82 -17.62
C THR A 115 4.55 12.76 -17.90
N GLY A 116 3.60 12.60 -16.97
CA GLY A 116 2.48 11.66 -17.11
C GLY A 116 2.86 10.17 -17.12
N GLN A 117 4.11 9.81 -16.79
CA GLN A 117 4.56 8.42 -16.77
C GLN A 117 4.40 7.78 -15.39
N THR A 118 3.84 6.57 -15.35
CA THR A 118 3.90 5.69 -14.17
C THR A 118 5.13 4.81 -14.32
N ILE A 119 6.11 4.98 -13.43
CA ILE A 119 7.34 4.17 -13.45
C ILE A 119 7.24 3.11 -12.35
N CYS A 120 7.09 1.84 -12.73
CA CYS A 120 6.99 0.72 -11.81
C CYS A 120 8.38 0.33 -11.27
N VAL A 121 8.50 0.23 -9.94
CA VAL A 121 9.71 -0.26 -9.25
C VAL A 121 9.32 -1.45 -8.38
N ASP A 122 9.23 -2.62 -8.97
CA ASP A 122 8.67 -3.83 -8.34
C ASP A 122 9.46 -5.11 -8.61
N GLY A 123 10.69 -4.99 -9.16
CA GLY A 123 11.54 -6.14 -9.45
C GLY A 123 11.00 -7.02 -10.60
N GLU A 124 10.40 -6.39 -11.60
CA GLU A 124 9.80 -7.03 -12.79
C GLU A 124 8.49 -7.77 -12.50
N PHE A 125 7.85 -7.48 -11.36
CA PHE A 125 6.58 -8.11 -11.01
C PHE A 125 5.46 -7.75 -12.02
N ALA A 126 5.46 -6.53 -12.53
CA ALA A 126 4.57 -6.08 -13.60
C ALA A 126 4.76 -6.83 -14.94
N VAL A 127 5.93 -7.43 -15.20
CA VAL A 127 6.26 -8.07 -16.49
C VAL A 127 5.55 -9.43 -16.66
N ASN A 128 5.16 -10.07 -15.55
CA ASN A 128 4.37 -11.31 -15.55
C ASN A 128 2.87 -11.11 -15.85
N GLY A 129 2.47 -9.96 -16.41
CA GLY A 129 1.09 -9.69 -16.80
C GLY A 129 0.18 -9.23 -15.65
N PHE A 130 0.72 -8.86 -14.49
CA PHE A 130 0.00 -8.08 -13.48
C PHE A 130 -0.05 -6.60 -13.89
N PHE A 131 -0.66 -6.34 -15.04
CA PHE A 131 -1.00 -4.99 -15.46
C PHE A 131 -2.31 -4.62 -14.75
N PHE A 132 -2.26 -3.71 -13.78
CA PHE A 132 -3.49 -3.07 -13.29
C PHE A 132 -4.00 -2.17 -14.42
N PRO A 133 -5.15 -2.47 -15.06
CA PRO A 133 -5.73 -1.52 -15.99
C PRO A 133 -6.12 -0.28 -15.19
N ILE A 134 -5.50 0.84 -15.53
CA ILE A 134 -5.97 2.17 -15.16
C ILE A 134 -7.03 2.53 -16.21
N THR A 135 -8.26 2.10 -15.96
CA THR A 135 -9.46 2.57 -16.64
C THR A 135 -10.56 2.73 -15.63
#